data_AF-A0A831SQ76-F1
#
_entry.id   AF-A0A831SQ76-F1
#
_cell.length_a   1.000
_cell.length_b   1.000
_cell.length_c   1.000
_cell.angle_alpha   90.00
_cell.angle_beta   90.00
_cell.angle_gamma   90.00
#
_symmetry.space_group_name_H-M   'P 1'
#
loop_
_entity.id
_entity.type
_entity.pdbx_description
1 polymer ?
#
loop_
_entity_poly.entity_id
_entity_poly.type
_entity_poly.pdbx_seq_one_letter_code
_entity_poly.pdbx_strand_id
1 'polypeptide(L)'
;MEAYKESLSIAKRNKNIIIISNIMNNIGFAYSSLGESRQAIYYLKESVKIADKIGDIYNKGINYIHLGEEYLRKDEFKEVKYYISQAEKIFEELEDKLGLADIYKLKAKLYKKHKKWEDSEIYFKKAIKIYSRFGDKINEGESYYEWGDILIIEKEFKQAEVKLNKAKKILQEIGTKRFIDDINKCLDKIKNLKINDKV
;
A
#
# COMPACT_ATOMS: atom_id res chain seq x y z
N MET A 1 8.28 19.31 4.44
CA MET A 1 9.17 18.65 5.43
C MET A 1 9.49 19.56 6.61
N GLU A 2 9.75 20.86 6.41
CA GLU A 2 10.00 21.83 7.48
C GLU A 2 8.82 21.98 8.46
N ALA A 3 7.59 22.10 7.96
CA ALA A 3 6.38 22.17 8.79
C ALA A 3 6.23 20.95 9.73
N TYR A 4 6.60 19.74 9.29
CA TYR A 4 6.58 18.55 10.14
C TYR A 4 7.67 18.57 11.21
N LYS A 5 8.88 19.06 10.88
CA LYS A 5 9.98 19.19 11.84
C LYS A 5 9.66 20.24 12.93
N GLU A 6 9.05 21.35 12.53
CA GLU A 6 8.60 22.39 13.45
C GLU A 6 7.48 21.90 14.36
N SER A 7 6.44 21.29 13.79
CA SER A 7 5.35 20.67 14.55
C SER A 7 5.86 19.61 15.53
N LEU A 8 6.81 18.77 15.10
CA LEU A 8 7.46 17.77 15.96
C LEU A 8 8.24 18.42 17.11
N SER A 9 8.93 19.53 16.85
CA SER A 9 9.67 20.29 17.87
C SER A 9 8.73 20.87 18.93
N ILE A 10 7.61 21.44 18.51
CA ILE A 10 6.58 22.00 19.40
C ILE A 10 5.92 20.87 20.23
N ALA A 11 5.52 19.78 19.58
CA ALA A 11 4.90 18.65 20.26
C ALA A 11 5.84 18.00 21.30
N LYS A 12 7.15 17.89 20.99
CA LYS A 12 8.18 17.45 21.93
C LYS A 12 8.33 18.40 23.12
N ARG A 13 8.38 19.71 22.88
CA ARG A 13 8.44 20.73 23.95
C ARG A 13 7.23 20.64 24.88
N ASN A 14 6.05 20.40 24.31
CA ASN A 14 4.79 20.28 25.05
C ASN A 14 4.53 18.88 25.61
N LYS A 15 5.45 17.93 25.43
CA LYS A 15 5.33 16.52 25.83
C LYS A 15 4.01 15.86 25.35
N ASN A 16 3.43 16.33 24.25
CA ASN A 16 2.19 15.79 23.72
C ASN A 16 2.49 14.55 22.86
N ILE A 17 2.60 13.42 23.54
CA ILE A 17 3.06 12.16 22.96
C ILE A 17 2.12 11.62 21.86
N ILE A 18 0.82 11.94 21.92
CA ILE A 18 -0.17 11.59 20.90
C ILE A 18 0.12 12.34 19.59
N ILE A 19 0.31 13.66 19.67
CA ILE A 19 0.63 14.47 18.48
C ILE A 19 2.00 14.05 17.91
N ILE A 20 2.99 13.74 18.75
CA ILE A 20 4.29 13.24 18.28
C ILE A 20 4.11 11.94 17.47
N SER A 21 3.29 10.99 17.93
CA SER A 21 3.02 9.72 17.22
C SER A 21 2.48 9.96 15.81
N ASN A 22 1.45 10.81 15.70
CA ASN A 22 0.81 11.15 14.43
C ASN A 22 1.77 11.89 13.48
N ILE A 23 2.56 12.84 14.00
CA ILE A 23 3.56 13.54 13.20
C ILE A 23 4.62 12.57 12.68
N MET A 24 5.08 11.61 13.50
CA MET A 24 6.08 10.63 13.07
C MET A 24 5.54 9.69 11.98
N ASN A 25 4.29 9.22 12.10
CA ASN A 25 3.64 8.44 11.04
C ASN A 25 3.58 9.23 9.72
N ASN A 26 3.11 10.49 9.78
CA ASN A 26 3.01 11.36 8.61
C ASN A 26 4.39 11.66 7.97
N ILE A 27 5.42 11.86 8.78
CA ILE A 27 6.80 12.02 8.27
C ILE A 27 7.27 10.73 7.59
N GLY A 28 7.02 9.57 8.21
CA GLY A 28 7.33 8.26 7.64
C GLY A 28 6.69 8.07 6.26
N PHE A 29 5.38 8.34 6.16
CA PHE A 29 4.63 8.27 4.91
C PHE A 29 5.13 9.28 3.85
N ALA A 30 5.49 10.50 4.27
CA ALA A 30 6.05 11.50 3.36
C ALA A 30 7.39 11.05 2.77
N TYR A 31 8.31 10.52 3.59
CA TYR A 31 9.57 9.95 3.08
C TYR A 31 9.33 8.72 2.20
N SER A 32 8.36 7.88 2.57
CA SER A 32 7.95 6.73 1.75
C SER A 32 7.56 7.16 0.33
N SER A 33 6.72 8.19 0.23
CA SER A 33 6.24 8.79 -1.02
C SER A 33 7.35 9.43 -1.86
N LEU A 34 8.41 9.92 -1.21
CA LEU A 34 9.60 10.47 -1.87
C LEU A 34 10.61 9.39 -2.30
N GLY A 35 10.37 8.12 -1.98
CA GLY A 35 11.29 7.02 -2.27
C GLY A 35 12.44 6.88 -1.26
N GLU A 36 12.45 7.70 -0.20
CA GLU A 36 13.49 7.76 0.84
C GLU A 36 13.27 6.67 1.92
N SER A 37 13.41 5.40 1.51
CA SER A 37 13.02 4.25 2.36
C SER A 37 13.75 4.17 3.69
N ARG A 38 15.02 4.58 3.77
CA ARG A 38 15.77 4.53 5.04
C ARG A 38 15.16 5.47 6.08
N GLN A 39 14.80 6.69 5.68
CA GLN A 39 14.18 7.69 6.52
C GLN A 39 12.75 7.26 6.87
N ALA A 40 11.99 6.74 5.90
CA ALA A 40 10.65 6.20 6.13
C ALA A 40 10.66 5.14 7.24
N ILE A 41 11.52 4.11 7.11
CA ILE A 41 11.65 3.04 8.11
C ILE A 41 12.03 3.60 9.48
N TYR A 42 12.95 4.57 9.54
CA TYR A 42 13.36 5.18 10.80
C TYR A 42 12.17 5.84 11.52
N TYR A 43 11.44 6.71 10.84
CA TYR A 43 10.32 7.44 11.47
C TYR A 43 9.13 6.54 11.79
N LEU A 44 8.83 5.55 10.96
CA LEU A 44 7.78 4.56 11.23
C LEU A 44 8.11 3.71 12.46
N LYS A 45 9.38 3.26 12.62
CA LYS A 45 9.81 2.53 13.83
C LYS A 45 9.74 3.38 15.09
N GLU A 46 10.10 4.66 15.01
CA GLU A 46 9.95 5.58 16.14
C GLU A 46 8.47 5.81 16.48
N SER A 47 7.59 5.95 15.48
CA SER A 47 6.13 6.03 15.67
C SER A 47 5.59 4.77 16.38
N VAL A 48 6.01 3.57 15.97
CA VAL A 48 5.66 2.30 16.64
C VAL A 48 6.06 2.30 18.12
N LYS A 49 7.29 2.73 18.44
CA LYS A 49 7.75 2.78 19.85
C LYS A 49 6.91 3.74 20.69
N ILE A 50 6.42 4.83 20.10
CA ILE A 50 5.57 5.78 20.79
C ILE A 50 4.17 5.21 20.96
N ALA A 51 3.59 4.66 19.90
CA ALA A 51 2.28 4.00 19.91
C ALA A 51 2.22 2.92 21.00
N ASP A 52 3.28 2.13 21.15
CA ASP A 52 3.41 1.12 22.21
C ASP A 52 3.36 1.73 23.62
N LYS A 53 4.07 2.84 23.85
CA LYS A 53 4.09 3.55 25.15
C LYS A 53 2.74 4.14 25.55
N ILE A 54 1.92 4.52 24.58
CA ILE A 54 0.64 5.19 24.83
C ILE A 54 -0.56 4.26 24.67
N GLY A 55 -0.34 2.98 24.34
CA GLY A 55 -1.41 2.01 24.11
C GLY A 55 -2.20 2.23 22.81
N ASP A 56 -1.64 2.96 21.84
CA ASP A 56 -2.29 3.23 20.55
C ASP A 56 -2.06 2.07 19.59
N ILE A 57 -2.78 0.97 19.83
CA ILE A 57 -2.66 -0.26 19.06
C ILE A 57 -3.06 -0.08 17.59
N TYR A 58 -3.98 0.84 17.31
CA TYR A 58 -4.43 1.15 15.94
C TYR A 58 -3.29 1.74 15.11
N ASN A 59 -2.67 2.83 15.57
CA ASN A 59 -1.55 3.44 14.87
C ASN A 59 -0.34 2.51 14.79
N LYS A 60 -0.15 1.63 15.78
CA LYS A 60 0.87 0.58 15.71
C LYS A 60 0.63 -0.36 14.53
N GLY A 61 -0.61 -0.82 14.33
CA GLY A 61 -1.02 -1.65 13.19
C GLY A 61 -0.78 -0.95 11.84
N ILE A 62 -1.18 0.31 11.71
CA ILE A 62 -0.97 1.10 10.48
C ILE A 62 0.52 1.24 10.17
N ASN A 63 1.34 1.60 11.16
CA ASN A 63 2.79 1.73 10.96
C ASN A 63 3.45 0.39 10.59
N TYR A 64 2.95 -0.75 11.08
CA TYR A 64 3.42 -2.06 10.65
C TYR A 64 3.10 -2.35 9.18
N ILE A 65 1.92 -1.98 8.67
CA ILE A 65 1.63 -2.06 7.23
C ILE A 65 2.67 -1.27 6.43
N HIS A 66 2.88 0.00 6.79
CA HIS A 66 3.84 0.87 6.09
C HIS A 66 5.28 0.32 6.16
N LEU A 67 5.71 -0.20 7.31
CA LEU A 67 7.01 -0.87 7.43
C LEU A 67 7.10 -2.08 6.51
N GLY A 68 6.06 -2.91 6.45
CA GLY A 68 5.97 -4.03 5.53
C GLY A 68 6.12 -3.59 4.06
N GLU A 69 5.50 -2.47 3.67
CA GLU A 69 5.69 -1.90 2.33
C GLU A 69 7.11 -1.43 2.06
N GLU A 70 7.75 -0.74 3.00
CA GLU A 70 9.14 -0.31 2.87
C GLU A 70 10.10 -1.49 2.69
N TYR A 71 9.94 -2.52 3.53
CA TYR A 71 10.76 -3.72 3.44
C TYR A 71 10.48 -4.51 2.16
N LEU A 72 9.25 -4.49 1.64
CA LEU A 72 8.92 -5.08 0.35
C LEU A 72 9.62 -4.37 -0.81
N ARG A 73 9.74 -3.04 -0.76
CA ARG A 73 10.50 -2.26 -1.77
C ARG A 73 11.99 -2.58 -1.76
N LYS A 74 12.51 -3.00 -0.62
CA LYS A 74 13.91 -3.44 -0.44
C LYS A 74 14.12 -4.94 -0.68
N ASP A 75 13.08 -5.67 -1.05
CA ASP A 75 13.08 -7.14 -1.20
C ASP A 75 13.52 -7.90 0.08
N GLU A 76 13.31 -7.30 1.25
CA GLU A 76 13.61 -7.87 2.57
C GLU A 76 12.41 -8.69 3.09
N PHE A 77 12.19 -9.86 2.49
CA PHE A 77 10.94 -10.62 2.64
C PHE A 77 10.68 -11.19 4.04
N LYS A 78 11.72 -11.37 4.89
CA LYS A 78 11.53 -11.85 6.27
C LYS A 78 10.84 -10.78 7.11
N GLU A 79 11.28 -9.54 6.96
CA GLU A 79 10.74 -8.36 7.60
C GLU A 79 9.32 -8.10 7.14
N VAL A 80 9.03 -8.21 5.83
CA VAL A 80 7.66 -8.10 5.31
C VAL A 80 6.71 -9.08 6.00
N LYS A 81 7.10 -10.37 6.07
CA LYS A 81 6.27 -11.41 6.72
C LYS A 81 6.06 -11.13 8.21
N TYR A 82 7.09 -10.65 8.91
CA TYR A 82 7.00 -10.25 10.30
C TYR A 82 5.95 -9.14 10.47
N TYR A 83 6.08 -8.05 9.71
CA TYR A 83 5.17 -6.91 9.84
C TYR A 83 3.73 -7.22 9.39
N ILE A 84 3.56 -8.03 8.35
CA ILE A 84 2.23 -8.57 7.97
C ILE A 84 1.60 -9.30 9.17
N SER A 85 2.33 -10.23 9.80
CA SER A 85 1.80 -11.02 10.91
C SER A 85 1.43 -10.16 12.13
N GLN A 86 2.26 -9.17 12.46
CA GLN A 86 1.99 -8.29 13.60
C GLN A 86 0.78 -7.39 13.35
N ALA A 87 0.66 -6.82 12.16
CA ALA A 87 -0.47 -5.95 11.82
C ALA A 87 -1.77 -6.75 11.65
N GLU A 88 -1.72 -7.94 11.04
CA GLU A 88 -2.88 -8.82 10.88
C GLU A 88 -3.49 -9.16 12.24
N LYS A 89 -2.66 -9.58 13.22
CA LYS A 89 -3.12 -9.85 14.58
C LYS A 89 -3.86 -8.65 15.19
N ILE A 90 -3.30 -7.44 15.05
CA ILE A 90 -3.91 -6.21 15.56
C ILE A 90 -5.28 -5.96 14.91
N PHE A 91 -5.37 -6.01 13.58
CA PHE A 91 -6.62 -5.70 12.88
C PHE A 91 -7.66 -6.82 12.98
N GLU A 92 -7.26 -8.06 13.25
CA GLU A 92 -8.15 -9.13 13.68
C GLU A 92 -8.74 -8.84 15.06
N GLU A 93 -7.92 -8.49 16.05
CA GLU A 93 -8.35 -8.13 17.41
C GLU A 93 -9.27 -6.90 17.44
N LEU A 94 -9.01 -5.93 16.57
CA LEU A 94 -9.83 -4.72 16.41
C LEU A 94 -11.07 -4.91 15.53
N GLU A 95 -11.21 -6.08 14.90
CA GLU A 95 -12.22 -6.37 13.87
C GLU A 95 -12.24 -5.38 12.68
N ASP A 96 -11.13 -4.67 12.43
CA ASP A 96 -11.03 -3.67 11.38
C ASP A 96 -10.88 -4.32 10.00
N LYS A 97 -11.95 -4.27 9.22
CA LYS A 97 -11.98 -4.84 7.87
C LYS A 97 -11.09 -4.08 6.89
N LEU A 98 -10.98 -2.75 6.99
CA LEU A 98 -10.14 -1.96 6.08
C LEU A 98 -8.66 -2.21 6.37
N GLY A 99 -8.26 -2.25 7.64
CA GLY A 99 -6.90 -2.65 8.04
C GLY A 99 -6.54 -4.05 7.53
N LEU A 100 -7.46 -5.02 7.61
CA LEU A 100 -7.26 -6.34 7.01
C LEU A 100 -7.18 -6.32 5.47
N ALA A 101 -7.91 -5.41 4.81
CA ALA A 101 -7.83 -5.24 3.35
C ALA A 101 -6.43 -4.74 2.93
N ASP A 102 -5.85 -3.80 3.67
CA ASP A 102 -4.49 -3.31 3.45
C ASP A 102 -3.46 -4.44 3.64
N ILE A 103 -3.66 -5.31 4.63
CA ILE A 103 -2.84 -6.51 4.81
C ILE A 103 -2.97 -7.47 3.63
N TYR A 104 -4.18 -7.70 3.13
CA TYR A 104 -4.37 -8.53 1.93
C TYR A 104 -3.70 -7.89 0.70
N LYS A 105 -3.77 -6.57 0.52
CA LYS A 105 -3.06 -5.86 -0.55
C LYS A 105 -1.55 -6.08 -0.43
N LEU A 106 -0.98 -5.95 0.77
CA LEU A 106 0.43 -6.18 1.02
C LEU A 106 0.86 -7.65 0.79
N LYS A 107 0.05 -8.62 1.24
CA LYS A 107 0.25 -10.05 0.93
C LYS A 107 0.27 -10.28 -0.58
N ALA A 108 -0.69 -9.72 -1.32
CA ALA A 108 -0.73 -9.84 -2.77
C ALA A 108 0.58 -9.34 -3.41
N LYS A 109 1.03 -8.13 -3.05
CA LYS A 109 2.31 -7.57 -3.54
C LYS A 109 3.51 -8.46 -3.17
N LEU A 110 3.51 -9.09 -1.99
CA LEU A 110 4.55 -10.05 -1.59
C LEU A 110 4.53 -11.31 -2.47
N TYR A 111 3.36 -11.88 -2.75
CA TYR A 111 3.23 -13.05 -3.63
C TYR A 111 3.62 -12.72 -5.07
N LYS A 112 3.25 -11.53 -5.57
CA LYS A 112 3.72 -10.98 -6.85
C LYS A 112 5.24 -10.93 -6.93
N LYS A 113 5.94 -10.43 -5.90
CA LYS A 113 7.41 -10.43 -5.84
C LYS A 113 8.02 -11.84 -5.90
N HIS A 114 7.32 -12.84 -5.39
CA HIS A 114 7.70 -14.25 -5.47
C HIS A 114 7.24 -14.95 -6.76
N LYS A 115 6.62 -14.24 -7.70
CA LYS A 115 6.04 -14.79 -8.93
C LYS A 115 4.97 -15.87 -8.69
N LYS A 116 4.28 -15.77 -7.56
CA LYS A 116 3.14 -16.64 -7.20
C LYS A 116 1.85 -15.91 -7.57
N TRP A 117 1.50 -15.97 -8.85
CA TRP A 117 0.46 -15.12 -9.43
C TRP A 117 -0.93 -15.46 -8.92
N GLU A 118 -1.23 -16.76 -8.79
CA GLU A 118 -2.53 -17.25 -8.32
C GLU A 118 -2.80 -16.82 -6.87
N ASP A 119 -1.79 -16.96 -6.00
CA ASP A 119 -1.85 -16.49 -4.61
C ASP A 119 -2.06 -14.97 -4.57
N SER A 120 -1.30 -14.23 -5.38
CA SER A 120 -1.42 -12.77 -5.47
C SER A 120 -2.82 -12.34 -5.89
N GLU A 121 -3.39 -13.00 -6.90
CA GLU A 121 -4.75 -12.73 -7.37
C GLU A 121 -5.81 -12.99 -6.28
N ILE A 122 -5.68 -14.09 -5.53
CA ILE A 122 -6.59 -14.40 -4.42
C ILE A 122 -6.61 -13.25 -3.41
N TYR A 123 -5.43 -12.73 -3.03
CA TYR A 123 -5.34 -11.66 -2.05
C TYR A 123 -5.80 -10.31 -2.60
N PHE A 124 -5.52 -9.96 -3.86
CA PHE A 124 -6.10 -8.76 -4.48
C PHE A 124 -7.62 -8.81 -4.52
N LYS A 125 -8.23 -9.96 -4.88
CA LYS A 125 -9.69 -10.14 -4.86
C LYS A 125 -10.27 -9.92 -3.46
N LYS A 126 -9.61 -10.46 -2.42
CA LYS A 126 -10.03 -10.25 -1.02
C LYS A 126 -10.00 -8.78 -0.64
N ALA A 127 -8.90 -8.08 -0.92
CA ALA A 127 -8.74 -6.66 -0.62
C ALA A 127 -9.79 -5.80 -1.35
N ILE A 128 -9.91 -5.97 -2.68
CA ILE A 128 -10.86 -5.26 -3.53
C ILE A 128 -12.30 -5.42 -3.05
N LYS A 129 -12.71 -6.64 -2.68
CA LYS A 129 -14.06 -6.90 -2.17
C LYS A 129 -14.37 -6.05 -0.93
N ILE A 130 -13.38 -5.88 -0.05
CA ILE A 130 -13.54 -5.08 1.16
C ILE A 130 -13.55 -3.59 0.80
N TYR A 131 -12.54 -3.10 0.07
CA TYR A 131 -12.48 -1.69 -0.33
C TYR A 131 -13.75 -1.24 -1.06
N SER A 132 -14.26 -2.05 -1.99
CA SER A 132 -15.50 -1.75 -2.71
C SER A 132 -16.72 -1.68 -1.78
N ARG A 133 -16.81 -2.60 -0.80
CA ARG A 133 -17.89 -2.62 0.20
C ARG A 133 -17.88 -1.38 1.09
N PHE A 134 -16.70 -0.88 1.45
CA PHE A 134 -16.54 0.25 2.36
C PHE A 134 -16.30 1.60 1.65
N GLY A 135 -16.31 1.62 0.31
CA GLY A 135 -16.17 2.83 -0.48
C GLY A 135 -14.75 3.40 -0.56
N ASP A 136 -13.73 2.61 -0.24
CA ASP A 136 -12.32 3.03 -0.37
C ASP A 136 -11.87 2.96 -1.84
N LYS A 137 -12.21 3.99 -2.60
CA LYS A 137 -11.97 4.05 -4.05
C LYS A 137 -10.50 4.15 -4.41
N ILE A 138 -9.67 4.76 -3.57
CA ILE A 138 -8.23 4.87 -3.82
C ILE A 138 -7.63 3.47 -3.81
N ASN A 139 -7.80 2.73 -2.71
CA ASN A 139 -7.21 1.42 -2.57
C ASN A 139 -7.88 0.36 -3.47
N GLU A 140 -9.18 0.49 -3.75
CA GLU A 140 -9.88 -0.33 -4.75
C GLU A 140 -9.22 -0.17 -6.14
N GLY A 141 -9.04 1.08 -6.59
CA GLY A 141 -8.45 1.40 -7.88
C GLY A 141 -7.00 0.95 -8.01
N GLU A 142 -6.17 1.22 -7.00
CA GLU A 142 -4.77 0.76 -6.95
C GLU A 142 -4.68 -0.76 -7.02
N SER A 143 -5.53 -1.49 -6.29
CA SER A 143 -5.52 -2.94 -6.29
C SER A 143 -5.91 -3.53 -7.65
N TYR A 144 -6.85 -2.91 -8.37
CA TYR A 144 -7.15 -3.29 -9.75
C TYR A 144 -5.98 -3.02 -10.70
N TYR A 145 -5.26 -1.90 -10.52
CA TYR A 145 -4.08 -1.56 -11.32
C TYR A 145 -2.97 -2.60 -11.12
N GLU A 146 -2.63 -2.91 -9.88
CA GLU A 146 -1.58 -3.87 -9.54
C GLU A 146 -1.89 -5.29 -10.04
N TRP A 147 -3.16 -5.70 -9.99
CA TRP A 147 -3.61 -6.97 -10.56
C TRP A 147 -3.54 -6.96 -12.10
N GLY A 148 -3.92 -5.83 -12.73
CA GLY A 148 -3.77 -5.66 -14.18
C GLY A 148 -2.31 -5.81 -14.65
N ASP A 149 -1.35 -5.28 -13.87
CA ASP A 149 0.08 -5.44 -14.16
C ASP A 149 0.56 -6.89 -14.07
N ILE A 150 0.04 -7.68 -13.11
CA ILE A 150 0.32 -9.14 -13.06
C ILE A 150 -0.18 -9.83 -14.33
N LEU A 151 -1.40 -9.54 -14.75
CA LEU A 151 -2.00 -10.16 -15.95
C LEU A 151 -1.23 -9.80 -17.23
N ILE A 152 -0.55 -8.65 -17.29
CA ILE A 152 0.36 -8.33 -18.40
C ILE A 152 1.56 -9.30 -18.40
N ILE A 153 2.14 -9.59 -17.24
CA ILE A 153 3.28 -10.50 -17.10
C ILE A 153 2.89 -11.92 -17.52
N GLU A 154 1.68 -12.35 -17.16
CA GLU A 154 1.10 -13.65 -17.54
C GLU A 154 0.60 -13.69 -19.00
N LYS A 155 0.74 -12.60 -19.76
CA LYS A 155 0.26 -12.45 -21.15
C LYS A 155 -1.27 -12.59 -21.29
N GLU A 156 -2.00 -12.41 -20.21
CA GLU A 156 -3.47 -12.40 -20.15
C GLU A 156 -4.04 -11.03 -20.54
N PHE A 157 -3.68 -10.56 -21.73
CA PHE A 157 -3.87 -9.16 -22.14
C PHE A 157 -5.33 -8.70 -22.13
N LYS A 158 -6.28 -9.58 -22.48
CA LYS A 158 -7.72 -9.25 -22.42
C LYS A 158 -8.18 -9.00 -20.99
N GLN A 159 -7.75 -9.84 -20.04
CA GLN A 159 -8.09 -9.68 -18.64
C GLN A 159 -7.40 -8.44 -18.05
N ALA A 160 -6.13 -8.24 -18.40
CA ALA A 160 -5.36 -7.06 -17.99
C ALA A 160 -6.06 -5.75 -18.37
N GLU A 161 -6.53 -5.61 -19.62
CA GLU A 161 -7.29 -4.44 -20.07
C GLU A 161 -8.56 -4.21 -19.26
N VAL A 162 -9.30 -5.27 -18.92
CA VAL A 162 -10.51 -5.15 -18.09
C VAL A 162 -10.16 -4.60 -16.71
N LYS A 163 -9.11 -5.13 -16.06
CA LYS A 163 -8.69 -4.65 -14.73
C LYS A 163 -8.16 -3.22 -14.77
N LEU A 164 -7.30 -2.90 -15.75
CA LEU A 164 -6.73 -1.57 -15.91
C LEU A 164 -7.78 -0.50 -16.24
N ASN A 165 -8.75 -0.80 -17.10
CA ASN A 165 -9.86 0.13 -17.36
C ASN A 165 -10.76 0.32 -16.14
N LYS A 166 -10.97 -0.74 -15.34
CA LYS A 166 -11.70 -0.62 -14.06
C LYS A 166 -10.95 0.27 -13.07
N ALA A 167 -9.63 0.08 -12.92
CA ALA A 167 -8.76 0.94 -12.12
C ALA A 167 -8.84 2.40 -12.59
N LYS A 168 -8.68 2.63 -13.90
CA LYS A 168 -8.74 3.95 -14.52
C LYS A 168 -10.05 4.66 -14.19
N LYS A 169 -11.19 3.98 -14.39
CA LYS A 169 -12.51 4.56 -14.12
C LYS A 169 -12.63 4.99 -12.66
N ILE A 170 -12.30 4.11 -11.72
CA ILE A 170 -12.38 4.40 -10.28
C ILE A 170 -11.48 5.57 -9.90
N LEU A 171 -10.24 5.57 -10.37
CA LEU A 171 -9.23 6.58 -10.02
C LEU A 171 -9.48 7.94 -10.70
N GLN A 172 -10.17 7.95 -11.84
CA GLN A 172 -10.66 9.17 -12.49
C GLN A 172 -11.82 9.80 -11.72
N GLU A 173 -12.76 9.00 -11.21
CA GLU A 173 -13.90 9.49 -10.42
C GLU A 173 -13.47 10.28 -9.17
N ILE A 174 -12.31 9.94 -8.60
CA ILE A 174 -11.73 10.61 -7.43
C ILE A 174 -10.65 11.66 -7.77
N GLY A 175 -10.41 11.96 -9.05
CA GLY A 175 -9.50 13.03 -9.48
C GLY A 175 -8.00 12.73 -9.36
N THR A 176 -7.59 11.47 -9.17
CA THR A 176 -6.19 11.10 -8.98
C THR A 176 -5.42 10.98 -10.31
N LYS A 177 -4.73 12.04 -10.74
CA LYS A 177 -4.01 12.05 -12.03
C LYS A 177 -2.83 11.07 -12.12
N ARG A 178 -2.08 10.87 -11.02
CA ARG A 178 -0.82 10.10 -11.00
C ARG A 178 -0.99 8.68 -11.56
N PHE A 179 -2.03 7.97 -11.15
CA PHE A 179 -2.24 6.58 -11.60
C PHE A 179 -2.75 6.48 -13.03
N ILE A 180 -3.38 7.53 -13.56
CA ILE A 180 -3.95 7.49 -14.90
C ILE A 180 -2.86 7.39 -15.96
N ASP A 181 -1.76 8.11 -15.77
CA ASP A 181 -0.63 8.08 -16.71
C ASP A 181 0.03 6.70 -16.73
N ASP A 182 0.23 6.08 -15.57
CA ASP A 182 0.82 4.75 -15.49
C ASP A 182 -0.12 3.67 -16.03
N ILE A 183 -1.43 3.77 -15.77
CA ILE A 183 -2.42 2.88 -16.38
C ILE A 183 -2.44 3.03 -17.91
N ASN A 184 -2.37 4.25 -18.44
CA ASN A 184 -2.34 4.47 -19.89
C ASN A 184 -1.09 3.84 -20.53
N LYS A 185 0.09 3.99 -19.91
CA LYS A 185 1.32 3.32 -20.37
C LYS A 185 1.16 1.80 -20.42
N CYS A 186 0.52 1.21 -19.41
CA CYS A 186 0.24 -0.23 -19.39
C CYS A 186 -0.73 -0.65 -20.51
N LEU A 187 -1.78 0.12 -20.76
CA LEU A 187 -2.72 -0.13 -21.86
C LEU A 187 -2.05 -0.01 -23.24
N ASP A 188 -1.19 1.00 -23.44
CA ASP A 188 -0.42 1.16 -24.68
C ASP A 188 0.57 0.01 -24.88
N LYS A 189 1.24 -0.43 -23.80
CA LYS A 189 2.11 -1.62 -23.82
C LYS A 189 1.33 -2.86 -24.27
N ILE A 190 0.13 -3.10 -23.74
CA ILE A 190 -0.72 -4.22 -24.16
C ILE A 190 -1.04 -4.13 -25.66
N LYS A 191 -1.40 -2.94 -26.15
CA LYS A 191 -1.73 -2.71 -27.56
C LYS A 191 -0.56 -3.09 -28.48
N ASN A 192 0.66 -2.69 -28.12
CA ASN A 192 1.87 -3.02 -28.88
C ASN A 192 2.19 -4.52 -28.85
N LEU A 193 2.05 -5.17 -27.69
CA LEU A 193 2.31 -6.62 -27.56
C LEU A 193 1.33 -7.45 -28.41
N LYS A 194 0.05 -7.07 -28.44
CA LYS A 194 -0.97 -7.74 -29.28
C LYS A 194 -0.73 -7.61 -30.79
N ILE A 195 -0.03 -6.57 -31.23
CA ILE A 195 0.33 -6.40 -32.66
C ILE A 195 1.46 -7.38 -33.01
N ASN A 196 2.44 -7.54 -32.13
CA ASN A 196 3.59 -8.40 -32.36
C ASN A 196 3.26 -9.90 -32.29
N ASP A 197 2.25 -10.31 -31.51
CA ASP A 197 1.77 -11.71 -31.46
C ASP A 197 0.94 -12.13 -32.69
N LYS A 198 0.68 -11.21 -33.63
CA LYS A 198 -0.09 -11.46 -34.88
C LYS A 198 0.80 -11.54 -36.14
N VAL A 199 2.12 -11.49 -35.99
CA VAL A 199 3.13 -11.60 -37.06
C VAL A 199 3.91 -12.89 -36.86
#